data_AF-A0A920T7V3-F1
#
_entry.id   AF-A0A920T7V3-F1
#
_cell.length_a   1.000
_cell.length_b   1.000
_cell.length_c   1.000
_cell.angle_alpha   90.00
_cell.angle_beta   90.00
_cell.angle_gamma   90.00
#
_symmetry.space_group_name_H-M   'P 1'
#
loop_
_entity.id
_entity.type
_entity.pdbx_description
1 polymer ?
#
loop_
_entity_poly.entity_id
_entity_poly.type
_entity_poly.pdbx_seq_one_letter_code
_entity_poly.pdbx_strand_id
1 'polypeptide(L)'
;MVLVTVPFNYRLAPAWNHRQPLASDTDQEASIRRAIALANTLIGDSQPGRALATLQAAEHPDCESPVLHYLKGECLVGLNRPDEAENAFAVCREQMVGHLGGRLSINREIRRASEDAGCELLDARELFDRVQAELGGHFNRDLIHDDCHPTPLGHHHLAIAIRDLLVSTTH
;
A
#
# COMPACT_ATOMS: atom_id res chain seq x y z
N MET A 1 16.76 14.69 14.07
CA MET A 1 15.35 14.27 14.27
C MET A 1 15.06 13.22 13.20
N VAL A 2 14.28 12.20 13.50
CA VAL A 2 13.89 11.15 12.54
C VAL A 2 12.37 11.12 12.48
N LEU A 3 11.79 11.15 11.29
CA LEU A 3 10.39 10.82 11.05
C LEU A 3 10.28 9.41 10.49
N VAL A 4 9.17 8.73 10.80
CA VAL A 4 8.94 7.34 10.39
C VAL A 4 7.58 7.26 9.72
N THR A 5 7.50 6.64 8.54
CA THR A 5 6.20 6.37 7.89
C THR A 5 5.40 5.35 8.71
N VAL A 6 4.08 5.37 8.56
CA VAL A 6 3.17 4.40 9.19
C VAL A 6 3.19 3.11 8.36
N PRO A 7 3.58 1.96 8.94
CA PRO A 7 3.44 0.68 8.27
C PRO A 7 1.95 0.29 8.23
N PHE A 8 1.47 -0.20 7.09
CA PHE A 8 0.08 -0.66 6.94
C PHE A 8 0.03 -2.14 6.62
N ASN A 9 -0.95 -2.83 7.22
CA ASN A 9 -1.27 -4.19 6.83
C ASN A 9 -2.02 -4.21 5.50
N TYR A 10 -1.42 -4.87 4.52
CA TYR A 10 -1.91 -4.91 3.15
C TYR A 10 -3.20 -5.69 2.97
N ARG A 11 -3.50 -6.67 3.82
CA ARG A 11 -4.68 -7.53 3.67
C ARG A 11 -5.96 -6.93 4.25
N LEU A 12 -5.88 -5.82 4.97
CA LEU A 12 -7.04 -5.14 5.57
C LEU A 12 -7.68 -4.10 4.65
N ALA A 13 -7.31 -4.09 3.37
CA ALA A 13 -7.86 -3.17 2.37
C ALA A 13 -8.93 -3.85 1.48
N PRO A 14 -9.87 -3.08 0.90
CA PRO A 14 -10.24 -1.72 1.27
C PRO A 14 -11.24 -1.68 2.44
N ALA A 15 -11.43 -0.51 3.02
CA ALA A 15 -12.42 -0.25 4.08
C ALA A 15 -13.81 -0.16 3.45
N TRP A 16 -14.47 -1.32 3.30
CA TRP A 16 -15.77 -1.45 2.63
C TRP A 16 -16.91 -0.66 3.29
N ASN A 17 -16.73 -0.25 4.55
CA ASN A 17 -17.67 0.60 5.29
C ASN A 17 -17.60 2.09 4.87
N HIS A 18 -16.64 2.48 4.04
CA HIS A 18 -16.51 3.84 3.51
C HIS A 18 -16.56 3.83 1.98
N ARG A 19 -17.16 4.88 1.40
CA ARG A 19 -17.07 5.10 -0.05
C ARG A 19 -15.64 5.44 -0.42
N GLN A 20 -15.07 4.65 -1.33
CA GLN A 20 -13.74 4.87 -1.85
C GLN A 20 -13.79 5.75 -3.11
N PRO A 21 -12.85 6.69 -3.28
CA PRO A 21 -12.75 7.46 -4.52
C PRO A 21 -12.36 6.54 -5.68
N LEU A 22 -12.77 6.91 -6.89
CA LEU A 22 -12.34 6.25 -8.13
C LEU A 22 -11.37 7.12 -8.92
N ALA A 23 -11.65 8.42 -9.04
CA ALA A 23 -10.73 9.43 -9.56
C ALA A 23 -11.21 10.81 -9.10
N SER A 24 -10.32 11.80 -9.20
CA SER A 24 -10.70 13.22 -9.05
C SER A 24 -11.23 13.81 -10.38
N ASP A 25 -10.87 13.23 -11.53
CA ASP A 25 -11.34 13.60 -12.88
C ASP A 25 -12.52 12.72 -13.32
N THR A 26 -13.57 13.33 -13.87
CA THR A 26 -14.84 12.65 -14.22
C THR A 26 -14.73 11.70 -15.41
N ASP A 27 -13.89 12.00 -16.40
CA ASP A 27 -13.71 11.13 -17.57
C ASP A 27 -12.89 9.89 -17.18
N GLN A 28 -11.88 10.09 -16.35
CA GLN A 28 -11.10 8.99 -15.76
C GLN A 28 -11.97 8.13 -14.83
N GLU A 29 -12.84 8.75 -14.02
CA GLU A 29 -13.77 8.03 -13.14
C GLU A 29 -14.63 7.04 -13.94
N ALA A 30 -15.18 7.47 -15.07
CA ALA A 30 -16.01 6.61 -15.92
C ALA A 30 -15.20 5.44 -16.50
N SER A 31 -13.95 5.67 -16.88
CA SER A 31 -13.04 4.62 -17.38
C SER A 31 -12.73 3.59 -16.30
N ILE A 32 -12.31 4.04 -15.12
CA ILE A 32 -11.98 3.19 -13.96
C ILE A 32 -13.20 2.39 -13.52
N ARG A 33 -14.37 3.01 -13.48
CA ARG A 33 -15.63 2.33 -13.14
C ARG A 33 -15.93 1.17 -14.09
N ARG A 34 -15.77 1.36 -15.40
CA ARG A 34 -15.95 0.30 -16.40
C ARG A 34 -14.92 -0.81 -16.24
N ALA A 35 -13.66 -0.45 -16.01
CA ALA A 35 -12.58 -1.41 -15.82
C ALA A 35 -12.78 -2.27 -14.57
N ILE A 36 -13.17 -1.67 -13.43
CA ILE A 36 -13.52 -2.39 -12.20
C ILE A 36 -14.68 -3.35 -12.43
N ALA A 37 -15.75 -2.90 -13.10
CA ALA A 37 -16.90 -3.76 -13.39
C ALA A 37 -16.51 -4.98 -14.25
N LEU A 38 -15.74 -4.75 -15.32
CA LEU A 38 -15.26 -5.83 -16.20
C LEU A 38 -14.28 -6.76 -15.48
N ALA A 39 -13.36 -6.22 -14.69
CA ALA A 39 -12.41 -7.00 -13.91
C ALA A 39 -13.12 -7.92 -12.90
N ASN A 40 -14.17 -7.44 -12.21
CA ASN A 40 -14.97 -8.26 -11.31
C ASN A 40 -15.62 -9.44 -12.04
N THR A 41 -16.20 -9.23 -13.23
CA THR A 41 -16.72 -10.32 -14.05
C THR A 41 -15.63 -11.32 -14.42
N LEU A 42 -14.48 -10.84 -14.89
CA LEU A 42 -13.35 -11.69 -15.26
C LEU A 42 -12.78 -12.48 -14.07
N ILE A 43 -12.74 -11.88 -12.88
CA ILE A 43 -12.35 -12.58 -11.64
C ILE A 43 -13.37 -13.68 -11.31
N GLY A 44 -14.68 -13.38 -11.38
CA GLY A 44 -15.74 -14.37 -11.20
C GLY A 44 -15.64 -15.54 -12.18
N ASP A 45 -15.21 -15.26 -13.41
CA ASP A 45 -14.96 -16.26 -14.46
C ASP A 45 -13.58 -16.94 -14.34
N SER A 46 -12.84 -16.77 -13.24
CA SER A 46 -11.51 -17.34 -13.01
C SER A 46 -10.46 -16.95 -14.07
N GLN A 47 -10.53 -15.71 -14.57
CA GLN A 47 -9.60 -15.14 -15.57
C GLN A 47 -8.77 -13.98 -15.00
N PRO A 48 -7.96 -14.19 -13.93
CA PRO A 48 -7.24 -13.12 -13.24
C PRO A 48 -6.23 -12.39 -14.14
N GLY A 49 -5.63 -13.06 -15.13
CA GLY A 49 -4.71 -12.42 -16.09
C GLY A 49 -5.40 -11.36 -16.96
N ARG A 50 -6.62 -11.64 -17.44
CA ARG A 50 -7.40 -10.68 -18.23
C ARG A 50 -7.96 -9.55 -17.36
N ALA A 51 -8.35 -9.86 -16.14
CA ALA A 51 -8.79 -8.87 -15.17
C ALA A 51 -7.64 -7.89 -14.87
N LEU A 52 -6.44 -8.39 -14.59
CA LEU A 52 -5.26 -7.57 -14.35
C LEU A 52 -4.94 -6.65 -15.55
N ALA A 53 -4.91 -7.19 -16.77
CA ALA A 53 -4.67 -6.40 -17.97
C ALA A 53 -5.73 -5.30 -18.17
N THR A 54 -6.99 -5.60 -17.85
CA THR A 54 -8.10 -4.62 -17.90
C THR A 54 -7.88 -3.48 -16.93
N LEU A 55 -7.49 -3.78 -15.69
CA LEU A 55 -7.24 -2.78 -14.65
C LEU A 55 -6.01 -1.92 -14.98
N GLN A 56 -4.92 -2.53 -15.47
CA GLN A 56 -3.71 -1.83 -15.90
C GLN A 56 -3.96 -0.87 -17.07
N ALA A 57 -4.84 -1.23 -18.01
CA ALA A 57 -5.19 -0.37 -19.13
C ALA A 57 -6.00 0.88 -18.71
N ALA A 58 -6.68 0.84 -17.56
CA ALA A 58 -7.43 1.96 -17.01
C ALA A 58 -6.64 2.77 -15.96
N GLU A 59 -5.51 2.23 -15.50
CA GLU A 59 -4.59 2.90 -14.60
C GLU A 59 -3.80 3.98 -15.35
N HIS A 60 -3.68 5.15 -14.74
CA HIS A 60 -2.90 6.28 -15.21
C HIS A 60 -1.98 6.74 -14.08
N PRO A 61 -0.95 7.57 -14.34
CA PRO A 61 0.05 7.93 -13.33
C PRO A 61 -0.51 8.50 -12.02
N ASP A 62 -1.62 9.23 -12.10
CA ASP A 62 -2.29 9.85 -10.95
C ASP A 62 -3.54 9.08 -10.49
N CYS A 63 -3.59 7.76 -10.75
CA CYS A 63 -4.73 6.93 -10.36
C CYS A 63 -4.85 6.86 -8.84
N GLU A 64 -5.86 7.55 -8.29
CA GLU A 64 -6.15 7.59 -6.85
C GLU A 64 -7.21 6.54 -6.43
N SER A 65 -7.42 5.47 -7.22
CA SER A 65 -8.48 4.48 -6.98
C SER A 65 -8.03 3.33 -6.09
N PRO A 66 -8.37 3.29 -4.78
CA PRO A 66 -7.93 2.22 -3.90
C PRO A 66 -8.52 0.87 -4.34
N VAL A 67 -9.75 0.89 -4.86
CA VAL A 67 -10.46 -0.31 -5.32
C VAL A 67 -9.78 -0.94 -6.53
N LEU A 68 -9.31 -0.12 -7.49
CA LEU A 68 -8.57 -0.62 -8.64
C LEU A 68 -7.29 -1.34 -8.19
N HIS A 69 -6.53 -0.73 -7.27
CA HIS A 69 -5.29 -1.30 -6.75
C HIS A 69 -5.53 -2.57 -5.92
N TYR A 70 -6.61 -2.64 -5.14
CA TYR A 70 -7.01 -3.86 -4.45
C TYR A 70 -7.28 -5.01 -5.44
N LEU A 71 -8.09 -4.76 -6.47
CA LEU A 71 -8.41 -5.80 -7.46
C LEU A 71 -7.16 -6.24 -8.25
N LYS A 72 -6.21 -5.33 -8.52
CA LYS A 72 -4.90 -5.70 -9.07
C LYS A 72 -4.18 -6.67 -8.14
N GLY A 73 -4.13 -6.35 -6.83
CA GLY A 73 -3.53 -7.22 -5.82
C GLY A 73 -4.16 -8.62 -5.80
N GLU A 74 -5.49 -8.71 -5.78
CA GLU A 74 -6.21 -9.99 -5.83
C GLU A 74 -5.90 -10.79 -7.09
N CYS A 75 -5.87 -10.13 -8.26
CA CYS A 75 -5.48 -10.79 -9.51
C CYS A 75 -4.04 -11.33 -9.45
N LEU A 76 -3.11 -10.57 -8.88
CA LEU A 76 -1.70 -10.95 -8.75
C LEU A 76 -1.51 -12.10 -7.77
N VAL A 77 -2.27 -12.15 -6.68
CA VAL A 77 -2.34 -13.32 -5.79
C VAL A 77 -2.82 -14.55 -6.56
N GLY A 78 -3.90 -14.42 -7.33
CA GLY A 78 -4.43 -15.51 -8.15
C GLY A 78 -3.47 -16.00 -9.24
N LEU A 79 -2.51 -15.16 -9.64
CA LEU A 79 -1.45 -15.48 -10.61
C LEU A 79 -0.14 -15.93 -9.96
N ASN A 80 -0.11 -16.11 -8.63
CA ASN A 80 1.09 -16.47 -7.86
C ASN A 80 2.25 -15.47 -8.04
N ARG A 81 1.94 -14.17 -8.02
CA ARG A 81 2.88 -13.04 -8.15
C ARG A 81 2.85 -12.18 -6.87
N PRO A 82 3.30 -12.71 -5.72
CA PRO A 82 3.09 -12.08 -4.41
C PRO A 82 3.80 -10.74 -4.25
N ASP A 83 5.01 -10.57 -4.78
CA ASP A 83 5.77 -9.31 -4.67
C ASP A 83 5.04 -8.15 -5.35
N GLU A 84 4.46 -8.40 -6.51
CA GLU A 84 3.66 -7.41 -7.22
C GLU A 84 2.32 -7.16 -6.54
N ALA A 85 1.71 -8.21 -5.98
CA ALA A 85 0.48 -8.09 -5.22
C ALA A 85 0.68 -7.21 -3.99
N GLU A 86 1.81 -7.38 -3.29
CA GLU A 86 2.20 -6.60 -2.13
C GLU A 86 2.25 -5.12 -2.44
N ASN A 87 2.93 -4.75 -3.53
CA ASN A 87 2.96 -3.35 -3.97
C ASN A 87 1.55 -2.82 -4.33
N ALA A 88 0.72 -3.61 -5.02
CA ALA A 88 -0.63 -3.19 -5.37
C ALA A 88 -1.50 -2.95 -4.11
N PHE A 89 -1.41 -3.82 -3.12
CA PHE A 89 -2.12 -3.62 -1.85
C PHE A 89 -1.55 -2.47 -1.03
N ALA A 90 -0.24 -2.22 -1.06
CA ALA A 90 0.37 -1.08 -0.41
C ALA A 90 -0.16 0.25 -0.98
N VAL A 91 -0.25 0.37 -2.31
CA VAL A 91 -0.85 1.55 -2.97
C VAL A 91 -2.33 1.67 -2.61
N CYS A 92 -3.07 0.55 -2.61
CA CYS A 92 -4.46 0.54 -2.16
C CYS A 92 -4.60 1.12 -0.74
N ARG A 93 -3.79 0.65 0.22
CA ARG A 93 -3.83 1.13 1.60
C ARG A 93 -3.51 2.62 1.73
N GLU A 94 -2.54 3.10 0.96
CA GLU A 94 -2.12 4.50 1.00
C GLU A 94 -3.21 5.47 0.51
N GLN A 95 -4.03 5.03 -0.46
CA GLN A 95 -5.07 5.85 -1.09
C GLN A 95 -6.46 5.67 -0.46
N MET A 96 -6.64 4.61 0.34
CA MET A 96 -7.92 4.24 0.92
C MET A 96 -8.44 5.33 1.88
N VAL A 97 -9.76 5.58 1.86
CA VAL A 97 -10.43 6.43 2.84
C VAL A 97 -11.06 5.55 3.92
N GLY A 98 -10.74 5.82 5.20
CA GLY A 98 -11.28 5.09 6.36
C GLY A 98 -10.20 4.36 7.19
N HIS A 99 -10.55 3.98 8.42
CA HIS A 99 -9.62 3.52 9.46
C HIS A 99 -8.53 4.57 9.75
N LEU A 100 -7.41 4.51 9.03
CA LEU A 100 -6.26 5.40 9.14
C LEU A 100 -5.90 6.08 7.81
N GLY A 101 -6.55 5.67 6.73
CA GLY A 101 -6.37 6.26 5.41
C GLY A 101 -7.31 7.44 5.18
N GLY A 102 -6.88 8.39 4.36
CA GLY A 102 -7.66 9.56 3.98
C GLY A 102 -7.28 10.03 2.59
N ARG A 103 -8.02 11.02 2.06
CA ARG A 103 -7.67 11.66 0.77
C ARG A 103 -6.23 12.21 0.78
N LEU A 104 -5.77 12.66 1.94
CA LEU A 104 -4.39 13.04 2.17
C LEU A 104 -3.69 11.81 2.75
N SER A 105 -2.92 11.13 1.91
CA SER A 105 -2.07 10.00 2.30
C SER A 105 -1.16 10.42 3.45
N ILE A 106 -1.28 9.76 4.61
CA ILE A 106 -0.50 10.13 5.80
C ILE A 106 1.00 9.97 5.56
N ASN A 107 1.41 8.92 4.85
CA ASN A 107 2.83 8.71 4.56
C ASN A 107 3.35 9.73 3.55
N ARG A 108 2.52 10.23 2.63
CA ARG A 108 2.91 11.38 1.78
C ARG A 108 3.16 12.62 2.62
N GLU A 109 2.29 12.93 3.58
CA GLU A 109 2.48 14.11 4.44
C GLU A 109 3.68 13.96 5.39
N ILE A 110 3.95 12.76 5.91
CA ILE A 110 5.15 12.49 6.71
C ILE A 110 6.42 12.72 5.87
N ARG A 111 6.47 12.19 4.63
CA ARG A 111 7.60 12.40 3.71
C ARG A 111 7.84 13.88 3.45
N ARG A 112 6.78 14.60 3.10
CA ARG A 112 6.83 16.05 2.88
C ARG A 112 7.33 16.81 4.12
N ALA A 113 6.80 16.50 5.30
CA ALA A 113 7.24 17.12 6.54
C ALA A 113 8.72 16.82 6.83
N SER A 114 9.20 15.64 6.45
CA SER A 114 10.62 15.27 6.59
C SER A 114 11.52 16.13 5.72
N GLU A 115 11.13 16.33 4.47
CA GLU A 115 11.82 17.18 3.49
C GLU A 115 11.82 18.65 3.94
N ASP A 116 10.64 19.19 4.28
CA ASP A 116 10.46 20.58 4.72
C ASP A 116 11.29 20.90 5.98
N ALA A 117 11.44 19.91 6.88
CA ALA A 117 12.22 20.04 8.11
C ALA A 117 13.71 19.67 7.93
N GLY A 118 14.12 19.15 6.77
CA GLY A 118 15.47 18.65 6.52
C GLY A 118 15.89 17.55 7.50
N CYS A 119 14.96 16.65 7.86
CA CYS A 119 15.22 15.57 8.81
C CYS A 119 15.21 14.20 8.14
N GLU A 120 15.87 13.23 8.78
CA GLU A 120 15.94 11.85 8.29
C GLU A 120 14.57 11.20 8.26
N LEU A 121 14.32 10.44 7.20
CA LEU A 121 13.10 9.67 7.03
C LEU A 121 13.43 8.18 7.07
N LEU A 122 12.77 7.46 7.97
CA LEU A 122 12.71 6.00 7.92
C LEU A 122 11.42 5.57 7.22
N ASP A 123 11.54 4.91 6.06
CA ASP A 123 10.39 4.29 5.42
C ASP A 123 10.10 2.92 6.05
N ALA A 124 9.10 2.87 6.94
CA ALA A 124 8.69 1.65 7.62
C ALA A 124 8.15 0.59 6.67
N ARG A 125 7.56 0.98 5.53
CA ARG A 125 7.12 0.05 4.50
C ARG A 125 8.32 -0.68 3.92
N GLU A 126 9.32 0.05 3.44
CA GLU A 126 10.50 -0.54 2.82
C GLU A 126 11.24 -1.45 3.80
N LEU A 127 11.35 -1.02 5.07
CA LEU A 127 11.92 -1.83 6.14
C LEU A 127 11.13 -3.14 6.33
N PHE A 128 9.80 -3.06 6.42
CA PHE A 128 8.98 -4.23 6.72
C PHE A 128 8.91 -5.20 5.54
N ASP A 129 8.74 -4.71 4.31
CA ASP A 129 8.73 -5.53 3.09
C ASP A 129 10.04 -6.31 2.99
N ARG A 130 11.19 -5.66 3.24
CA ARG A 130 12.50 -6.32 3.27
C ARG A 130 12.60 -7.39 4.36
N VAL A 131 12.27 -7.05 5.60
CA VAL A 131 12.37 -8.00 6.73
C VAL A 131 11.43 -9.18 6.54
N GLN A 132 10.21 -8.94 6.06
CA GLN A 132 9.24 -10.00 5.80
C GLN A 132 9.74 -10.95 4.70
N ALA A 133 10.37 -10.42 3.64
CA ALA A 133 11.00 -11.22 2.60
C ALA A 133 12.19 -12.05 3.13
N GLU A 134 13.02 -11.50 4.01
CA GLU A 134 14.11 -12.22 4.69
C GLU A 134 13.58 -13.39 5.55
N LEU A 135 12.38 -13.24 6.12
CA LEU A 135 11.68 -14.31 6.83
C LEU A 135 10.98 -15.32 5.91
N GLY A 136 11.04 -15.13 4.59
CA GLY A 136 10.40 -16.00 3.60
C GLY A 136 8.88 -15.83 3.51
N GLY A 137 8.34 -14.69 3.92
CA GLY A 137 6.92 -14.38 3.87
C GLY A 137 6.59 -13.17 2.99
N HIS A 138 5.31 -12.80 2.99
CA HIS A 138 4.79 -11.63 2.29
C HIS A 138 3.69 -10.96 3.13
N PHE A 139 3.33 -9.75 2.76
CA PHE A 139 2.25 -8.94 3.30
C PHE A 139 2.42 -8.54 4.77
N ASN A 140 3.66 -8.47 5.25
CA ASN A 140 4.04 -8.03 6.59
C ASN A 140 3.27 -8.74 7.72
N ARG A 141 2.86 -10.01 7.50
CA ARG A 141 2.05 -10.81 8.42
C ARG A 141 2.73 -11.05 9.78
N ASP A 142 4.05 -11.11 9.81
CA ASP A 142 4.81 -11.34 11.04
C ASP A 142 5.17 -10.03 11.76
N LEU A 143 5.02 -8.90 11.06
CA LEU A 143 5.51 -7.59 11.48
C LEU A 143 4.40 -6.61 11.87
N ILE A 144 3.15 -6.83 11.44
CA ILE A 144 2.00 -5.97 11.76
C ILE A 144 0.87 -6.80 12.36
N HIS A 145 0.37 -6.38 13.53
CA HIS A 145 -0.67 -7.09 14.27
C HIS A 145 -2.08 -6.85 13.73
N ASP A 146 -2.41 -5.60 13.40
CA ASP A 146 -3.72 -5.16 12.96
C ASP A 146 -3.63 -4.23 11.74
N ASP A 147 -4.29 -3.07 11.72
CA ASP A 147 -4.24 -2.06 10.67
C ASP A 147 -2.84 -1.47 10.43
N CYS A 148 -2.13 -1.15 11.52
CA CYS A 148 -0.85 -0.47 11.45
C CYS A 148 0.07 -0.71 12.65
N HIS A 149 -0.41 -1.37 13.72
CA HIS A 149 0.41 -1.55 14.92
C HIS A 149 1.44 -2.66 14.68
N PRO A 150 2.74 -2.37 14.82
CA PRO A 150 3.76 -3.39 14.69
C PRO A 150 3.61 -4.49 15.75
N THR A 151 3.98 -5.71 15.41
CA THR A 151 4.19 -6.78 16.40
C THR A 151 5.41 -6.45 17.27
N PRO A 152 5.68 -7.19 18.37
CA PRO A 152 6.95 -7.05 19.08
C PRO A 152 8.18 -7.21 18.17
N LEU A 153 8.11 -8.08 17.17
CA LEU A 153 9.16 -8.24 16.16
C LEU A 153 9.25 -7.00 15.25
N GLY A 154 8.13 -6.48 14.76
CA GLY A 154 8.10 -5.23 13.99
C GLY A 154 8.68 -4.04 14.76
N HIS A 155 8.33 -3.89 16.03
CA HIS A 155 8.91 -2.86 16.91
C HIS A 155 10.42 -3.04 17.11
N HIS A 156 10.90 -4.29 17.22
CA HIS A 156 12.33 -4.58 17.33
C HIS A 156 13.11 -4.08 16.11
N HIS A 157 12.63 -4.37 14.90
CA HIS A 157 13.29 -3.92 13.67
C HIS A 157 13.22 -2.40 13.47
N LEU A 158 12.08 -1.77 13.81
CA LEU A 158 11.99 -0.30 13.82
C LEU A 158 13.00 0.33 14.78
N ALA A 159 13.12 -0.19 16.00
CA ALA A 159 14.03 0.35 17.00
C ALA A 159 15.50 0.27 16.56
N ILE A 160 15.90 -0.84 15.92
CA ILE A 160 17.24 -1.00 15.34
C ILE A 160 17.47 0.03 14.22
N ALA A 161 16.55 0.13 13.27
CA ALA A 161 16.69 1.05 12.14
C ALA A 161 16.75 2.52 12.58
N ILE A 162 15.92 2.92 13.56
CA ILE A 162 15.94 4.27 14.13
C ILE A 162 17.28 4.55 14.82
N ARG A 163 17.76 3.60 15.64
CA ARG A 163 19.07 3.73 16.30
C ARG A 163 20.18 3.94 15.28
N ASP A 164 20.21 3.14 14.22
CA ASP A 164 21.27 3.18 13.22
C ASP A 164 21.29 4.53 12.45
N LEU A 165 20.11 5.08 12.13
CA LEU A 165 19.96 6.43 11.55
C LEU A 165 20.43 7.56 12.49
N LEU A 166 20.15 7.43 13.78
CA LEU A 166 20.58 8.42 14.77
C LEU A 166 22.11 8.41 14.96
N VAL A 167 22.73 7.24 14.88
CA VAL A 167 24.20 7.11 14.97
C VAL A 167 24.89 7.60 13.71
N SER A 168 24.34 7.35 12.52
CA SER A 168 24.94 7.80 11.25
C SER A 168 24.92 9.32 11.07
N THR A 169 24.00 10.02 11.74
CA THR A 169 23.84 11.49 11.66
C THR A 169 24.69 12.25 12.67
N THR A 170 25.46 11.56 13.54
CA THR A 170 26.30 12.19 14.58
C THR A 170 27.78 12.37 14.18
N HIS A 171 28.13 12.12 12.92
CA HIS A 171 29.46 12.30 12.34
C HIS A 171 29.45 13.39 11.26
#